data_AF-A0AA36PDD3-F1
#
_entry.id   AF-A0AA36PDD3-F1
#
_cell.length_a   1.000
_cell.length_b   1.000
_cell.length_c   1.000
_cell.angle_alpha   90.00
_cell.angle_beta   90.00
_cell.angle_gamma   90.00
#
_symmetry.space_group_name_H-M   'P 1'
#
loop_
_entity.id
_entity.type
_entity.pdbx_description
1 polymer ?
#
loop_
_entity_poly.entity_id
_entity_poly.type
_entity_poly.pdbx_seq_one_letter_code
_entity_poly.pdbx_strand_id
1 'polypeptide(L)'
;MGNYSDFETDFVQRTLALIDQYNEMIEVLGKPFREQYNYTLTLNCLLGLIVLPKERALSFLPADRLTRQLKAEMGLHESQLPGPEMNLRELIHKMRNSVAHFCVQVESASDAHLVDWIVFRESQEDGEVYASFSAPELLPFLKYYATLLLDNMARRRAPDVNILDL
;
A
#
# COMPACT_ATOMS: atom_id res chain seq x y z
N MET A 1 -0.59 -30.04 -6.11
CA MET A 1 -0.35 -28.91 -5.19
C MET A 1 -1.50 -27.92 -5.32
N GLY A 2 -2.69 -28.26 -4.81
CA GLY A 2 -3.94 -27.55 -5.12
C GLY A 2 -4.82 -27.24 -3.91
N ASN A 3 -4.22 -26.78 -2.80
CA ASN A 3 -4.94 -26.50 -1.55
C ASN A 3 -4.93 -25.00 -1.18
N TYR A 4 -4.61 -24.10 -2.11
CA TYR A 4 -4.70 -22.65 -1.90
C TYR A 4 -5.98 -22.13 -2.56
N SER A 5 -7.09 -22.16 -1.84
CA SER A 5 -8.35 -21.56 -2.31
C SER A 5 -8.31 -20.03 -2.25
N ASP A 6 -7.43 -19.44 -1.44
CA ASP A 6 -7.40 -18.00 -1.17
C ASP A 6 -6.00 -17.39 -1.04
N PHE A 7 -5.17 -17.66 -2.05
CA PHE A 7 -3.80 -17.16 -2.12
C PHE A 7 -3.70 -15.63 -2.01
N GLU A 8 -4.63 -14.87 -2.62
CA GLU A 8 -4.58 -13.40 -2.60
C GLU A 8 -4.73 -12.85 -1.17
N THR A 9 -5.67 -13.38 -0.39
CA THR A 9 -5.86 -12.97 1.02
C THR A 9 -4.67 -13.36 1.88
N ASP A 10 -4.23 -14.61 1.77
CA ASP A 10 -3.08 -15.11 2.52
C ASP A 10 -1.83 -14.29 2.21
N PHE A 11 -1.63 -13.92 0.94
CA PHE A 11 -0.51 -13.08 0.54
C PHE A 11 -0.57 -11.72 1.24
N VAL A 12 -1.72 -11.05 1.25
CA VAL A 12 -1.87 -9.73 1.90
C VAL A 12 -1.65 -9.85 3.41
N GLN A 13 -2.28 -10.82 4.07
CA GLN A 13 -2.13 -11.05 5.51
C GLN A 13 -0.69 -11.36 5.91
N ARG A 14 -0.02 -12.27 5.18
CA ARG A 14 1.37 -12.64 5.45
C ARG A 14 2.33 -11.50 5.14
N THR A 15 2.04 -10.67 4.14
CA THR A 15 2.85 -9.48 3.85
C THR A 15 2.79 -8.48 5.01
N LEU A 16 1.61 -8.26 5.60
CA LEU A 16 1.49 -7.42 6.81
C LEU A 16 2.23 -8.04 8.00
N ALA A 17 2.05 -9.33 8.25
CA ALA A 17 2.74 -10.04 9.33
C ALA A 17 4.27 -9.99 9.17
N LEU A 18 4.78 -10.08 7.93
CA LEU A 18 6.21 -9.97 7.63
C LEU A 18 6.78 -8.61 8.05
N ILE A 19 6.04 -7.53 7.80
CA ILE A 19 6.44 -6.18 8.21
C ILE A 19 6.53 -6.10 9.74
N ASP A 20 5.51 -6.61 10.44
CA ASP A 20 5.46 -6.55 11.90
C ASP A 20 6.58 -7.39 12.52
N GLN A 21 6.81 -8.61 12.02
CA GLN A 21 7.93 -9.47 12.43
C GLN A 21 9.28 -8.79 12.24
N TYR A 22 9.47 -8.10 11.11
CA TYR A 22 10.71 -7.40 10.83
C TYR A 22 10.93 -6.23 11.80
N ASN A 23 9.91 -5.41 12.03
CA ASN A 23 9.98 -4.27 12.94
C ASN A 23 10.28 -4.73 14.38
N GLU A 24 9.58 -5.78 14.86
CA GLU A 24 9.83 -6.38 16.18
C GLU A 24 11.28 -6.91 16.28
N MET A 25 11.75 -7.63 15.26
CA MET A 25 13.13 -8.14 15.23
C MET A 25 14.17 -7.02 15.32
N ILE A 26 13.97 -5.92 14.57
CA ILE A 26 14.89 -4.77 14.59
C ILE A 26 14.90 -4.11 15.97
N GLU A 27 13.73 -3.94 16.60
CA GLU A 27 13.60 -3.37 17.94
C GLU A 27 14.28 -4.25 19.00
N VAL A 28 13.98 -5.55 19.02
CA VAL A 28 14.54 -6.51 19.98
C VAL A 28 16.06 -6.66 19.85
N LEU A 29 16.56 -6.71 18.62
CA LEU A 29 18.00 -6.87 18.36
C LEU A 29 18.78 -5.55 18.44
N GLY A 30 18.10 -4.39 18.55
CA GLY A 30 18.73 -3.08 18.62
C GLY A 30 19.63 -2.78 17.42
N LYS A 31 19.19 -3.16 16.21
CA LYS A 31 20.05 -3.09 15.01
C LYS A 31 20.47 -1.65 14.70
N PRO A 32 21.75 -1.39 14.36
CA PRO A 32 22.21 -0.08 13.92
C PRO A 32 21.43 0.40 12.69
N PHE A 33 21.22 1.70 12.57
CA PHE A 33 20.44 2.31 11.47
C PHE A 33 20.82 1.78 10.07
N ARG A 34 22.12 1.61 9.78
CA ARG A 34 22.60 1.12 8.47
C ARG A 34 22.23 -0.34 8.15
N GLU A 35 21.88 -1.12 9.16
CA GLU A 35 21.41 -2.52 9.02
C GLU A 35 19.88 -2.61 9.02
N GLN A 36 19.18 -1.48 9.15
CA GLN A 36 17.73 -1.42 9.07
C GLN A 36 17.29 -1.21 7.62
N TYR A 37 16.72 -2.25 7.04
CA TYR A 37 16.20 -2.32 5.68
C TYR A 37 14.72 -1.92 5.60
N ASN A 38 14.25 -1.05 6.52
CA ASN A 38 12.84 -0.66 6.68
C ASN A 38 12.21 -0.23 5.35
N TYR A 39 12.89 0.64 4.60
CA TYR A 39 12.38 1.17 3.32
C TYR A 39 12.47 0.16 2.18
N THR A 40 13.52 -0.66 2.13
CA THR A 40 13.61 -1.77 1.16
C THR A 40 12.46 -2.74 1.36
N LEU A 41 12.17 -3.13 2.61
CA LEU A 41 11.04 -3.99 2.92
C LEU A 41 9.71 -3.30 2.57
N THR A 42 9.54 -2.03 2.96
CA THR A 42 8.31 -1.27 2.68
C THR A 42 8.02 -1.17 1.18
N LEU A 43 9.03 -0.89 0.35
CA LEU A 43 8.88 -0.84 -1.11
C LEU A 43 8.56 -2.22 -1.72
N ASN A 44 9.20 -3.28 -1.23
CA ASN A 44 8.88 -4.65 -1.67
C ASN A 44 7.44 -5.04 -1.30
N CYS A 45 7.01 -4.69 -0.08
CA CYS A 45 5.65 -4.91 0.37
C CYS A 45 4.65 -4.07 -0.44
N LEU A 46 4.95 -2.82 -0.75
CA LEU A 46 4.14 -1.97 -1.64
C LEU A 46 3.95 -2.65 -3.00
N LEU A 47 5.04 -3.10 -3.64
CA LEU A 47 5.00 -3.80 -4.92
C LEU A 47 4.05 -5.01 -4.86
N GLY A 48 4.21 -5.86 -3.85
CA GLY A 48 3.35 -7.01 -3.64
C GLY A 48 1.89 -6.62 -3.40
N LEU A 49 1.63 -5.71 -2.47
CA LEU A 49 0.28 -5.36 -2.02
C LEU A 49 -0.51 -4.55 -3.06
N ILE A 50 0.16 -3.84 -3.96
CA ILE A 50 -0.52 -3.02 -4.95
C ILE A 50 -0.66 -3.70 -6.30
N VAL A 51 0.33 -4.51 -6.72
CA VAL A 51 0.31 -5.14 -8.05
C VAL A 51 -0.36 -6.51 -8.03
N LEU A 52 -0.12 -7.32 -6.98
CA LEU A 52 -0.58 -8.71 -6.91
C LEU A 52 -2.11 -8.86 -6.82
N PRO A 53 -2.84 -8.04 -6.03
CA PRO A 53 -4.30 -8.18 -5.97
C PRO A 53 -4.93 -8.00 -7.35
N LYS A 54 -5.84 -8.90 -7.71
CA LYS A 54 -6.51 -8.81 -9.02
C LYS A 54 -7.37 -7.56 -9.11
N GLU A 55 -7.59 -7.07 -10.33
CA GLU A 55 -8.44 -5.92 -10.64
C GLU A 55 -9.79 -5.95 -9.90
N ARG A 56 -10.40 -7.14 -9.87
CA ARG A 56 -11.65 -7.40 -9.16
C ARG A 56 -11.57 -6.99 -7.68
N ALA A 57 -10.47 -7.24 -6.97
CA ALA A 57 -10.34 -6.89 -5.55
C ALA A 57 -10.31 -5.37 -5.35
N LEU A 58 -9.70 -4.65 -6.30
CA LEU A 58 -9.56 -3.20 -6.27
C LEU A 58 -10.87 -2.47 -6.63
N SER A 59 -11.69 -3.05 -7.53
CA SER A 59 -12.94 -2.43 -7.98
C SER A 59 -14.00 -2.24 -6.87
N PHE A 60 -13.79 -2.85 -5.70
CA PHE A 60 -14.68 -2.76 -4.53
C PHE A 60 -14.11 -1.90 -3.41
N LEU A 61 -12.88 -1.37 -3.56
CA LEU A 61 -12.34 -0.37 -2.65
C LEU A 61 -13.30 0.81 -2.56
N PRO A 62 -13.48 1.43 -1.39
CA PRO A 62 -14.39 2.55 -1.27
C PRO A 62 -13.94 3.70 -2.18
N ALA A 63 -14.92 4.41 -2.75
CA ALA A 63 -14.69 5.58 -3.59
C ALA A 63 -14.71 6.88 -2.75
N ASP A 64 -14.22 6.80 -1.51
CA ASP A 64 -14.15 7.93 -0.60
C ASP A 64 -13.19 8.98 -1.16
N ARG A 65 -13.62 10.26 -1.15
CA ARG A 65 -12.80 11.37 -1.62
C ARG A 65 -11.59 11.55 -0.71
N LEU A 66 -10.44 11.93 -1.28
CA LEU A 66 -9.20 12.20 -0.56
C LEU A 66 -9.26 13.53 0.21
N THR A 67 -10.20 13.62 1.14
CA THR A 67 -10.36 14.73 2.06
C THR A 67 -9.16 14.79 3.02
N ARG A 68 -8.95 15.95 3.63
CA ARG A 68 -7.93 16.11 4.68
C ARG A 68 -8.17 15.14 5.85
N GLN A 69 -9.43 14.88 6.20
CA GLN A 69 -9.78 13.94 7.26
C GLN A 69 -9.36 12.52 6.90
N LEU A 70 -9.74 12.04 5.70
CA LEU A 70 -9.37 10.69 5.25
C LEU A 70 -7.84 10.52 5.20
N LYS A 71 -7.11 11.53 4.72
CA LYS A 71 -5.63 11.52 4.73
C LYS A 71 -5.08 11.37 6.15
N ALA A 72 -5.63 12.09 7.12
CA ALA A 72 -5.24 11.96 8.52
C ALA A 72 -5.56 10.57 9.10
N GLU A 73 -6.70 9.97 8.74
CA GLU A 73 -7.06 8.59 9.12
C GLU A 73 -6.07 7.55 8.54
N MET A 74 -5.48 7.85 7.38
CA MET A 74 -4.41 7.04 6.76
C MET A 74 -3.02 7.29 7.38
N GLY A 75 -2.89 8.22 8.32
CA GLY A 75 -1.61 8.64 8.90
C GLY A 75 -0.78 9.56 8.00
N LEU A 76 -1.44 10.30 7.10
CA LEU A 76 -0.80 11.16 6.11
C LEU A 76 -0.99 12.63 6.47
N HIS A 77 0.09 13.27 6.92
CA HIS A 77 0.13 14.65 7.36
C HIS A 77 1.09 15.51 6.52
N GLU A 78 2.22 14.92 6.12
CA GLU A 78 3.27 15.56 5.32
C GLU A 78 3.20 15.18 3.85
N SER A 79 2.65 13.99 3.55
CA SER A 79 2.52 13.48 2.18
C SER A 79 1.67 14.40 1.29
N GLN A 80 2.19 14.63 0.09
CA GLN A 80 1.55 15.45 -0.94
C GLN A 80 0.76 14.56 -1.88
N LEU A 81 -0.54 14.44 -1.61
CA LEU A 81 -1.48 13.65 -2.40
C LEU A 81 -2.54 14.53 -3.07
N PRO A 82 -3.19 14.03 -4.14
CA PRO A 82 -4.32 14.71 -4.78
C PRO A 82 -5.40 15.08 -3.77
N GLY A 83 -6.12 16.16 -4.04
CA GLY A 83 -7.19 16.66 -3.20
C GLY A 83 -8.49 15.87 -3.34
N PRO A 84 -9.61 16.40 -2.83
CA PRO A 84 -10.91 15.72 -2.83
C PRO A 84 -11.51 15.53 -4.24
N GLU A 85 -10.92 16.09 -5.29
CA GLU A 85 -11.26 15.79 -6.68
C GLU A 85 -11.00 14.33 -7.05
N MET A 86 -10.03 13.68 -6.39
CA MET A 86 -9.70 12.27 -6.55
C MET A 86 -10.22 11.45 -5.38
N ASN A 87 -10.64 10.21 -5.64
CA ASN A 87 -10.99 9.24 -4.61
C ASN A 87 -9.89 8.21 -4.35
N LEU A 88 -9.98 7.49 -3.22
CA LEU A 88 -8.98 6.49 -2.83
C LEU A 88 -8.80 5.39 -3.87
N ARG A 89 -9.90 4.90 -4.47
CA ARG A 89 -9.84 3.87 -5.50
C ARG A 89 -9.04 4.35 -6.72
N GLU A 90 -9.29 5.56 -7.20
CA GLU A 90 -8.55 6.19 -8.30
C GLU A 90 -7.05 6.34 -7.96
N LEU A 91 -6.73 6.79 -6.75
CA LEU A 91 -5.35 6.88 -6.28
C LEU A 91 -4.65 5.51 -6.32
N ILE A 92 -5.29 4.46 -5.78
CA ILE A 92 -4.73 3.10 -5.79
C ILE A 92 -4.55 2.59 -7.23
N HIS A 93 -5.48 2.85 -8.15
CA HIS A 93 -5.31 2.50 -9.56
C HIS A 93 -4.11 3.23 -10.18
N LYS A 94 -3.97 4.54 -9.96
CA LYS A 94 -2.82 5.31 -10.47
C LYS A 94 -1.51 4.77 -9.89
N MET A 95 -1.45 4.57 -8.58
CA MET A 95 -0.27 4.00 -7.90
C MET A 95 0.09 2.61 -8.42
N ARG A 96 -0.90 1.74 -8.65
CA ARG A 96 -0.66 0.41 -9.23
C ARG A 96 -0.02 0.52 -10.61
N ASN A 97 -0.53 1.41 -11.47
CA ASN A 97 0.03 1.62 -12.79
C ASN A 97 1.48 2.12 -12.70
N SER A 98 1.74 3.13 -11.86
CA SER A 98 3.10 3.65 -11.66
C SER A 98 4.05 2.58 -11.15
N VAL A 99 3.64 1.77 -10.18
CA VAL A 99 4.48 0.69 -9.64
C VAL A 99 4.72 -0.39 -10.69
N ALA A 100 3.71 -0.80 -11.45
CA ALA A 100 3.84 -1.81 -12.50
C ALA A 100 4.74 -1.35 -13.66
N HIS A 101 4.80 -0.05 -13.91
CA HIS A 101 5.67 0.56 -14.92
C HIS A 101 7.00 1.09 -14.36
N PHE A 102 7.30 0.85 -13.08
CA PHE A 102 8.50 1.37 -12.40
C PHE A 102 8.63 2.91 -12.43
N CYS A 103 7.51 3.62 -12.52
CA CYS A 103 7.42 5.09 -12.44
C CYS A 103 7.31 5.56 -10.97
N VAL A 104 8.12 4.96 -10.10
CA VAL A 104 8.24 5.29 -8.68
C VAL A 104 9.69 5.62 -8.38
N GLN A 105 9.93 6.76 -7.74
CA GLN A 105 11.27 7.27 -7.44
C GLN A 105 11.43 7.51 -5.95
N VAL A 106 12.67 7.42 -5.47
CA VAL A 106 13.04 7.82 -4.12
C VAL A 106 13.81 9.11 -4.21
N GLU A 107 13.41 10.10 -3.41
CA GLU A 107 14.08 11.39 -3.33
C GLU A 107 14.58 11.62 -1.90
N SER A 108 15.73 12.28 -1.77
CA SER A 108 16.27 12.73 -0.49
C SER A 108 16.14 14.24 -0.37
N ALA A 109 15.77 14.70 0.81
CA ALA A 109 15.71 16.12 1.17
C ALA A 109 17.08 16.68 1.57
N SER A 110 18.11 15.84 1.70
CA SER A 110 19.45 16.24 2.14
C SER A 110 20.57 15.47 1.44
N ASP A 111 21.81 15.97 1.58
CA ASP A 111 23.01 15.29 1.06
C ASP A 111 23.34 13.98 1.82
N ALA A 112 22.56 13.61 2.84
CA ALA A 112 22.69 12.34 3.53
C ALA A 112 22.17 11.15 2.72
N HIS A 113 21.54 11.40 1.55
CA HIS A 113 21.01 10.38 0.64
C HIS A 113 20.05 9.40 1.34
N LEU A 114 19.23 9.92 2.25
CA LEU A 114 18.21 9.15 2.95
C LEU A 114 16.96 9.02 2.07
N VAL A 115 16.15 8.00 2.35
CA VAL A 115 14.83 7.86 1.73
C VAL A 115 13.89 8.79 2.49
N ASP A 116 13.70 10.01 1.98
CA ASP A 116 12.83 11.01 2.59
C ASP A 116 11.45 11.02 1.91
N TRP A 117 11.42 10.81 0.59
CA TRP A 117 10.20 10.82 -0.21
C TRP A 117 10.12 9.63 -1.16
N ILE A 118 8.90 9.12 -1.34
CA ILE A 118 8.55 8.13 -2.38
C ILE A 118 7.57 8.80 -3.34
N VAL A 119 8.05 9.05 -4.56
CA VAL A 119 7.38 9.87 -5.56
C VAL A 119 6.79 9.00 -6.66
N PHE A 120 5.50 9.18 -6.94
CA PHE A 120 4.76 8.46 -7.97
C PHE A 120 4.46 9.39 -9.15
N ARG A 121 4.83 8.93 -10.34
CA ARG A 121 4.66 9.64 -11.61
C ARG A 121 3.72 8.89 -12.53
N GLU A 122 3.07 9.60 -13.43
CA GLU A 122 2.31 8.94 -14.51
C GLU A 122 3.21 8.04 -15.35
N SER A 123 2.67 6.95 -15.90
CA SER A 123 3.44 5.94 -16.63
C SER A 123 3.84 6.33 -18.06
N GLN A 124 3.61 7.59 -18.44
CA GLN A 124 4.00 8.14 -19.72
C GLN A 124 5.43 8.69 -19.62
N GLU A 125 6.11 8.81 -20.76
CA GLU A 125 7.43 9.46 -20.83
C GLU A 125 7.31 10.89 -20.29
N ASP A 126 8.16 11.28 -19.34
CA ASP A 126 8.07 12.53 -18.57
C ASP A 126 6.74 12.75 -17.82
N GLY A 127 6.10 11.66 -17.36
CA GLY A 127 4.87 11.72 -16.59
C GLY A 127 4.95 12.61 -15.35
N GLU A 128 3.89 13.41 -15.16
CA GLU A 128 3.76 14.33 -14.03
C GLU A 128 3.72 13.59 -12.68
N VAL A 129 4.29 14.22 -11.66
CA VAL A 129 4.17 13.75 -10.28
C VAL A 129 2.75 14.02 -9.81
N TYR A 130 2.04 12.97 -9.41
CA TYR A 130 0.68 13.12 -8.87
C TYR A 130 0.59 12.77 -7.38
N ALA A 131 1.59 12.09 -6.82
CA ALA A 131 1.62 11.74 -5.39
C ALA A 131 3.06 11.61 -4.89
N SER A 132 3.35 12.23 -3.75
CA SER A 132 4.63 12.10 -3.05
C SER A 132 4.37 11.76 -1.59
N PHE A 133 4.83 10.59 -1.15
CA PHE A 133 4.69 10.15 0.23
C PHE A 133 5.93 10.51 1.03
N SER A 134 5.74 11.11 2.21
CA SER A 134 6.80 11.20 3.23
C SER A 134 7.13 9.76 3.66
N ALA A 135 8.42 9.40 3.68
CA ALA A 135 8.83 8.02 3.86
C ALA A 135 8.30 7.36 5.16
N PRO A 136 8.25 8.06 6.31
CA PRO A 136 7.64 7.53 7.54
C PRO A 136 6.14 7.24 7.42
N GLU A 137 5.43 7.92 6.51
CA GLU A 137 3.97 7.80 6.36
C GLU A 137 3.55 6.71 5.36
N LEU A 138 4.48 6.22 4.53
CA LEU A 138 4.17 5.18 3.54
C LEU A 138 3.72 3.87 4.19
N LEU A 139 4.36 3.47 5.29
CA LEU A 139 3.98 2.24 5.99
C LEU A 139 2.58 2.33 6.64
N PRO A 140 2.24 3.38 7.42
CA PRO A 140 0.88 3.61 7.90
C PRO A 140 -0.17 3.54 6.78
N PHE A 141 0.07 4.23 5.66
CA PHE A 141 -0.81 4.18 4.50
C PHE A 141 -0.96 2.75 3.95
N LEU A 142 0.15 2.02 3.81
CA LEU A 142 0.15 0.65 3.29
C LEU A 142 -0.64 -0.30 4.18
N LYS A 143 -0.51 -0.17 5.51
CA LYS A 143 -1.31 -0.93 6.49
C LYS A 143 -2.80 -0.61 6.34
N TYR A 144 -3.16 0.68 6.27
CA TYR A 144 -4.55 1.11 6.06
C TYR A 144 -5.15 0.52 4.78
N TYR A 145 -4.45 0.66 3.66
CA TYR A 145 -4.89 0.12 2.37
C TYR A 145 -5.03 -1.40 2.40
N ALA A 146 -4.07 -2.12 2.98
CA ALA A 146 -4.11 -3.58 3.06
C ALA A 146 -5.28 -4.07 3.93
N THR A 147 -5.57 -3.39 5.06
CA THR A 147 -6.76 -3.70 5.88
C THR A 147 -8.05 -3.50 5.09
N LEU A 148 -8.19 -2.37 4.39
CA LEU A 148 -9.34 -2.14 3.51
C LEU A 148 -9.47 -3.22 2.42
N LEU A 149 -8.35 -3.63 1.83
CA LEU A 149 -8.31 -4.67 0.81
C LEU A 149 -8.80 -6.01 1.37
N LEU A 150 -8.34 -6.40 2.57
CA LEU A 150 -8.76 -7.62 3.26
C LEU A 150 -10.25 -7.59 3.59
N ASP A 151 -10.76 -6.49 4.12
CA ASP A 151 -12.18 -6.33 4.44
C ASP A 151 -13.05 -6.51 3.19
N ASN A 152 -12.62 -5.94 2.06
CA ASN A 152 -13.31 -6.09 0.78
C ASN A 152 -13.24 -7.53 0.24
N MET A 153 -12.10 -8.20 0.37
CA MET A 153 -11.95 -9.61 0.01
C MET A 153 -12.81 -10.53 0.90
N ALA A 154 -13.01 -10.18 2.17
CA ALA A 154 -13.84 -10.92 3.11
C ALA A 154 -15.34 -10.74 2.82
N ARG A 155 -15.81 -9.50 2.62
CA ARG A 155 -17.22 -9.21 2.26
C ARG A 155 -17.69 -9.95 1.02
N ARG A 156 -16.80 -10.19 0.06
CA ARG A 156 -17.07 -10.96 -1.15
C ARG A 156 -17.23 -12.46 -0.95
N ARG A 157 -16.69 -13.01 0.14
CA ARG A 157 -16.87 -14.41 0.50
C ARG A 157 -18.17 -14.66 1.27
N ALA A 158 -18.70 -13.62 1.92
CA ALA A 158 -19.95 -13.68 2.67
C ALA A 158 -21.27 -13.96 1.87
N PRO A 159 -21.36 -13.89 0.52
CA PRO A 159 -22.64 -14.16 -0.16
C PRO A 159 -23.01 -15.62 -0.44
N ASP A 160 -22.20 -16.63 -0.14
CA ASP A 160 -22.52 -18.05 -0.47
C ASP A 160 -22.81 -18.94 0.75
N VAL A 161 -23.25 -18.37 1.87
CA VAL A 161 -23.79 -19.14 3.01
C VAL A 161 -25.16 -18.59 3.40
N ASN A 162 -26.14 -18.77 2.53
CA ASN A 162 -27.53 -19.06 2.89
C ASN A 162 -28.41 -19.20 1.65
N ILE A 163 -29.43 -20.06 1.78
CA ILE A 163 -30.40 -20.49 0.75
C ILE A 163 -29.92 -21.73 -0.02
N LEU A 164 -29.93 -22.89 0.66
CA LEU A 164 -30.35 -24.18 0.10
C LEU A 164 -30.43 -25.32 1.15
N ASP A 165 -30.21 -25.04 2.44
CA ASP A 165 -30.42 -26.01 3.54
C ASP A 165 -31.47 -25.53 4.56
N LEU A 166 -32.73 -25.38 4.11
CA LEU A 166 -33.93 -25.43 4.96
C LEU A 166 -35.10 -26.04 4.17
#